data_AF-A0A7C3C6G6-F1
#
_entry.id   AF-A0A7C3C6G6-F1
#
_cell.length_a   1.000
_cell.length_b   1.000
_cell.length_c   1.000
_cell.angle_alpha   90.00
_cell.angle_beta   90.00
_cell.angle_gamma   90.00
#
_symmetry.space_group_name_H-M   'P 1'
#
loop_
_entity.id
_entity.type
_entity.pdbx_description
1 polymer ?
#
loop_
_entity_poly.entity_id
_entity_poly.type
_entity_poly.pdbx_seq_one_letter_code
_entity_poly.pdbx_strand_id
1 'polypeptide(L)'
;MLGENFVYFFTVLGFFVGTIFGILKSFDAEGLLTYTFLITTFFYLFSHVIIAFYYRTIVAKAYNFPKERHEVELDMFVKEINKREKLIDSACRLTDVAIKMNNEDVAGQKL
;
A
#
# COMPACT_ATOMS: atom_id res chain seq x y z
N MET A 1 5.45 16.68 8.17
CA MET A 1 6.66 17.11 8.90
C MET A 1 7.92 17.09 8.04
N LEU A 2 8.56 15.95 7.67
CA LEU A 2 9.82 16.01 6.88
C LEU A 2 9.64 16.62 5.47
N GLY A 3 8.54 16.30 4.77
CA GLY A 3 8.26 16.82 3.42
C GLY A 3 8.03 18.33 3.39
N GLU A 4 7.38 18.88 4.41
CA GLU A 4 7.13 20.34 4.53
C GLU A 4 8.46 21.09 4.71
N ASN A 5 9.35 20.59 5.57
CA ASN A 5 10.68 21.17 5.76
C ASN A 5 11.50 21.19 4.46
N PHE A 6 11.36 20.16 3.61
CA PHE A 6 12.02 20.11 2.31
C PHE A 6 11.48 21.18 1.34
N VAL A 7 10.16 21.36 1.25
CA VAL A 7 9.54 22.40 0.43
C VAL A 7 10.00 23.78 0.87
N TYR A 8 9.99 24.07 2.18
CA TYR A 8 10.44 25.36 2.71
C TYR A 8 11.92 25.61 2.39
N PHE A 9 12.78 24.63 2.60
CA PHE A 9 14.21 24.72 2.29
C PHE A 9 14.44 25.03 0.80
N PHE A 10 13.79 24.29 -0.10
CA PHE A 10 13.92 24.50 -1.55
C PHE A 10 13.40 25.87 -2.00
N THR A 11 12.33 26.35 -1.37
CA THR A 11 11.75 27.66 -1.67
C THR A 11 12.69 28.79 -1.28
N VAL A 12 13.26 28.72 -0.06
CA VAL A 12 14.27 29.69 0.42
C VAL A 12 15.52 29.64 -0.44
N LEU A 13 15.98 28.45 -0.85
CA LEU A 13 17.09 28.30 -1.79
C LEU A 13 16.79 28.99 -3.12
N GLY A 14 15.60 28.76 -3.70
CA GLY A 14 15.16 29.41 -4.93
C GLY A 14 15.16 30.93 -4.83
N PHE A 15 14.75 31.48 -3.69
CA PHE A 15 14.79 32.92 -3.42
C PHE A 15 16.21 33.48 -3.45
N PHE A 16 17.16 32.83 -2.75
CA PHE A 16 18.56 33.27 -2.77
C PHE A 16 19.19 33.13 -4.15
N VAL A 17 18.92 32.02 -4.87
CA VAL A 17 19.39 31.83 -6.25
C VAL A 17 18.84 32.93 -7.16
N GLY A 18 17.55 33.24 -7.06
CA GLY A 18 16.91 34.30 -7.84
C GLY A 18 17.49 35.68 -7.54
N THR A 19 17.73 35.97 -6.26
CA THR A 19 18.34 37.24 -5.81
C THR A 19 19.78 37.37 -6.34
N ILE A 20 20.61 36.33 -6.19
CA ILE A 20 21.99 36.32 -6.69
C ILE A 20 22.00 36.51 -8.21
N PHE A 21 21.13 35.79 -8.93
CA PHE A 21 21.02 35.92 -10.38
C PHE A 21 20.63 37.33 -10.80
N GLY A 22 19.65 37.93 -10.14
CA GLY A 22 19.21 39.29 -10.44
C GLY A 22 20.28 40.35 -10.17
N ILE A 23 21.05 40.20 -9.09
CA ILE A 23 22.20 41.07 -8.79
C ILE A 23 23.29 40.92 -9.85
N LEU A 24 23.67 39.69 -10.19
CA LEU A 24 24.71 39.42 -11.20
C LEU A 24 24.35 39.93 -12.58
N LYS A 25 23.06 39.92 -12.94
CA LYS A 25 22.58 40.49 -14.21
C LYS A 25 22.32 41.99 -14.16
N SER A 26 22.49 42.63 -13.01
CA SER A 26 22.29 44.07 -12.81
C SER A 26 20.92 44.53 -13.31
N PHE A 27 19.87 43.76 -12.98
CA PHE A 27 18.51 44.19 -13.29
C PHE A 27 18.16 45.46 -12.50
N ASP A 28 17.25 46.24 -13.06
CA ASP A 28 16.55 47.27 -12.32
C ASP A 28 15.70 46.65 -11.20
N ALA A 29 15.15 47.49 -10.32
CA ALA A 29 14.39 47.01 -9.16
C ALA A 29 13.19 46.14 -9.58
N GLU A 30 12.52 46.50 -10.68
CA GLU A 30 11.39 45.75 -11.22
C GLU A 30 11.81 44.38 -11.76
N GLY A 31 12.89 44.31 -12.55
CA GLY A 31 13.43 43.06 -13.06
C GLY A 31 13.94 42.15 -11.94
N LEU A 32 14.65 42.70 -10.96
CA LEU A 32 15.14 41.95 -9.79
C LEU A 32 13.98 41.24 -9.07
N LEU A 33 12.89 41.97 -8.79
CA LEU A 33 11.71 41.41 -8.13
C LEU A 33 11.02 40.36 -9.00
N THR A 34 10.81 40.67 -10.28
CA THR A 34 10.12 39.77 -11.22
C THR A 34 10.85 38.45 -11.39
N TYR A 35 12.15 38.48 -11.65
CA TYR A 35 12.96 37.27 -11.82
C TYR A 35 13.13 36.50 -10.52
N THR A 36 13.32 37.18 -9.39
CA THR A 36 13.40 36.51 -8.09
C THR A 36 12.10 35.79 -7.77
N PHE A 37 10.95 36.42 -8.02
CA PHE A 37 9.64 35.81 -7.83
C PHE A 37 9.43 34.60 -8.75
N LEU A 38 9.75 34.72 -10.04
CA LEU A 38 9.62 33.61 -11.00
C LEU A 38 10.52 32.42 -10.63
N ILE A 39 11.79 32.67 -10.30
CA ILE A 39 12.73 31.62 -9.90
C ILE A 39 12.29 30.97 -8.58
N THR A 40 11.89 31.75 -7.58
CA THR A 40 11.37 31.21 -6.31
C THR A 40 10.15 30.32 -6.54
N THR A 41 9.21 30.77 -7.38
CA THR A 41 8.01 30.01 -7.73
C THR A 41 8.37 28.71 -8.45
N PHE A 42 9.34 28.75 -9.37
CA PHE A 42 9.85 27.54 -10.02
C PHE A 42 10.39 26.53 -9.01
N PHE A 43 11.25 26.95 -8.07
CA PHE A 43 11.80 26.06 -7.04
C PHE A 43 10.72 25.51 -6.11
N TYR A 44 9.73 26.33 -5.74
CA TYR A 44 8.57 25.90 -4.94
C TYR A 44 7.80 24.76 -5.64
N LEU A 45 7.43 24.95 -6.91
CA LEU A 45 6.70 23.92 -7.67
C LEU A 45 7.58 22.69 -7.95
N PHE A 46 8.85 22.90 -8.28
CA PHE A 46 9.81 21.82 -8.53
C PHE A 46 10.03 20.93 -7.31
N SER A 47 10.02 21.50 -6.10
CA SER A 47 10.13 20.72 -4.86
C SER A 47 9.00 19.69 -4.71
N HIS A 48 7.78 20.04 -5.12
CA HIS A 48 6.64 19.12 -5.07
C HIS A 48 6.79 17.99 -6.09
N VAL A 49 7.37 18.27 -7.26
CA VAL A 49 7.70 17.24 -8.25
C VAL A 49 8.70 16.26 -7.66
N ILE A 50 9.78 16.73 -7.03
CA ILE A 50 10.78 15.87 -6.38
C ILE A 50 10.12 14.99 -5.31
N ILE A 51 9.28 15.56 -4.44
CA ILE A 51 8.58 14.79 -3.39
C ILE A 51 7.66 13.74 -4.00
N ALA A 52 6.90 14.09 -5.03
CA ALA A 52 6.01 13.15 -5.72
C ALA A 52 6.79 11.98 -6.35
N PHE A 53 7.91 12.28 -7.01
CA PHE A 53 8.80 11.26 -7.56
C PHE A 53 9.48 10.42 -6.49
N TYR A 54 9.91 11.02 -5.37
CA TYR A 54 10.49 10.30 -4.24
C TYR A 54 9.49 9.30 -3.65
N TYR A 55 8.25 9.74 -3.42
CA TYR A 55 7.19 8.87 -2.91
C TYR A 55 6.87 7.74 -3.90
N ARG A 56 6.71 8.07 -5.18
CA ARG A 56 6.45 7.08 -6.24
C ARG A 56 7.57 6.06 -6.39
N THR A 57 8.81 6.46 -6.25
CA THR A 57 9.96 5.58 -6.58
C THR A 57 10.42 4.76 -5.37
N ILE A 58 10.40 5.36 -4.18
CA ILE A 58 10.93 4.75 -2.96
C ILE A 58 9.81 4.14 -2.12
N VAL A 59 8.76 4.92 -1.81
CA VAL A 59 7.69 4.46 -0.91
C VAL A 59 6.79 3.44 -1.61
N ALA A 60 6.40 3.67 -2.87
CA ALA A 60 5.56 2.71 -3.58
C ALA A 60 6.28 1.36 -3.84
N LYS A 61 7.61 1.36 -3.98
CA LYS A 61 8.41 0.11 -4.03
C LYS A 61 8.48 -0.62 -2.70
N ALA A 62 8.46 0.10 -1.58
CA ALA A 62 8.41 -0.50 -0.25
C ALA A 62 7.05 -1.17 0.04
N TYR A 63 5.98 -0.70 -0.60
CA TYR A 63 4.64 -1.30 -0.59
C TYR A 63 4.45 -2.42 -1.62
N ASN A 64 5.53 -3.10 -2.06
CA ASN A 64 5.39 -4.35 -2.81
C ASN A 64 4.74 -5.41 -1.92
N PHE A 65 3.42 -5.48 -1.98
CA PHE A 65 2.62 -6.53 -1.36
C PHE A 65 3.15 -7.88 -1.86
N PRO A 66 3.63 -8.78 -0.98
CA PRO A 66 4.23 -10.05 -1.37
C PRO A 66 3.13 -11.03 -1.80
N LYS A 67 2.50 -10.73 -2.95
CA LYS A 67 1.36 -11.45 -3.53
C LYS A 67 1.61 -12.94 -3.54
N GLU A 68 2.77 -13.35 -4.03
CA GLU A 68 3.13 -14.75 -4.19
C GLU A 68 3.20 -15.51 -2.86
N ARG A 69 3.72 -14.87 -1.80
CA ARG A 69 3.72 -15.45 -0.46
C ARG A 69 2.30 -15.61 0.09
N HIS A 70 1.46 -14.60 -0.09
CA HIS A 70 0.07 -14.67 0.36
C HIS A 70 -0.76 -15.65 -0.46
N GLU A 71 -0.51 -15.80 -1.76
CA GLU A 71 -1.16 -16.83 -2.60
C GLU A 71 -0.80 -18.25 -2.11
N VAL A 72 0.47 -18.49 -1.77
CA VAL A 72 0.89 -19.79 -1.21
C VAL A 72 0.24 -20.07 0.17
N GLU A 73 0.16 -19.06 1.03
CA GLU A 73 -0.50 -19.19 2.34
C GLU A 73 -2.01 -19.46 2.19
N LEU A 74 -2.68 -18.78 1.24
CA LEU A 74 -4.09 -19.01 0.92
C LEU A 74 -4.34 -20.43 0.39
N ASP A 75 -3.50 -20.92 -0.51
CA ASP A 75 -3.59 -22.29 -1.02
C ASP A 75 -3.41 -23.34 0.09
N MET A 76 -2.55 -23.07 1.08
CA MET A 76 -2.40 -23.92 2.26
C MET A 76 -3.71 -23.97 3.06
N PHE A 77 -4.32 -22.80 3.33
CA PHE A 77 -5.57 -22.73 4.08
C PHE A 77 -6.71 -23.45 3.36
N VAL A 78 -6.84 -23.29 2.05
CA VAL A 78 -7.85 -23.99 1.24
C VAL A 78 -7.67 -25.51 1.32
N LYS A 79 -6.43 -26.01 1.24
CA LYS A 79 -6.14 -27.46 1.37
C LYS A 79 -6.50 -28.00 2.75
N GLU A 80 -6.17 -27.28 3.81
CA GLU A 80 -6.45 -27.69 5.18
C GLU A 80 -7.96 -27.69 5.48
N ILE A 81 -8.70 -26.67 5.01
CA ILE A 81 -10.15 -26.59 5.12
C ILE A 81 -10.80 -27.80 4.42
N ASN A 82 -10.44 -28.06 3.17
CA ASN A 82 -10.96 -29.21 2.41
C ASN A 82 -10.67 -30.55 3.12
N LYS A 83 -9.49 -30.70 3.73
CA LYS A 83 -9.15 -31.91 4.47
C LYS A 83 -10.07 -32.10 5.68
N ARG A 84 -10.31 -31.02 6.44
CA ARG A 84 -11.20 -31.04 7.61
C ARG A 84 -12.65 -31.30 7.20
N GLU A 85 -13.10 -30.70 6.11
CA GLU A 85 -14.45 -30.90 5.59
C GLU A 85 -14.71 -32.36 5.21
N LYS A 86 -13.74 -33.03 4.55
CA LYS A 86 -13.83 -34.47 4.25
C LYS A 86 -13.89 -35.36 5.50
N LEU A 87 -13.16 -35.00 6.55
CA LEU A 87 -13.21 -35.75 7.82
C LEU A 87 -14.58 -35.60 8.48
N ILE A 88 -15.14 -34.40 8.48
CA ILE A 88 -16.48 -34.13 9.03
C ILE A 88 -17.54 -34.88 8.22
N ASP A 89 -17.50 -34.83 6.89
CA ASP A 89 -18.46 -35.55 6.03
C ASP A 89 -18.40 -37.07 6.28
N SER A 90 -17.19 -37.62 6.43
CA SER A 90 -17.01 -39.04 6.75
C SER A 90 -17.58 -39.42 8.11
N ALA A 91 -17.35 -38.60 9.14
CA ALA A 91 -17.87 -38.84 10.49
C ALA A 91 -19.40 -38.70 10.53
N CYS A 92 -19.96 -37.73 9.81
CA CYS A 92 -21.40 -37.54 9.69
C CYS A 92 -22.06 -38.77 9.03
N ARG A 93 -21.53 -39.23 7.91
CA ARG A 93 -22.01 -40.45 7.22
C ARG A 93 -21.94 -41.68 8.11
N LEU A 94 -20.84 -41.88 8.85
CA LEU A 94 -20.72 -43.01 9.76
C LEU A 94 -21.78 -42.95 10.87
N THR A 95 -22.06 -41.75 11.37
CA THR A 95 -23.08 -41.52 12.41
C THR A 95 -24.48 -41.78 11.86
N ASP A 96 -24.78 -41.33 10.63
CA ASP A 96 -26.06 -41.60 9.97
C ASP A 96 -26.29 -43.10 9.75
N VAL A 97 -25.24 -43.84 9.34
CA VAL A 97 -25.29 -45.29 9.19
C VAL A 97 -25.53 -45.97 10.55
N ALA A 98 -24.82 -45.55 11.60
CA ALA A 98 -25.00 -46.08 12.95
C ALA A 98 -26.42 -45.82 13.49
N ILE A 99 -26.97 -44.62 13.25
CA ILE A 99 -28.35 -44.28 13.62
C ILE A 99 -29.36 -45.16 12.87
N LYS A 100 -29.15 -45.39 11.56
CA LYS A 100 -30.01 -46.28 10.77
C LYS A 100 -29.97 -47.72 11.29
N MET A 101 -28.78 -48.28 11.51
CA MET A 101 -28.61 -49.63 12.05
C MET A 101 -29.27 -49.80 13.43
N ASN A 102 -29.12 -48.79 14.31
CA ASN A 102 -29.77 -48.81 15.62
C ASN A 102 -31.30 -48.78 15.51
N ASN A 103 -31.86 -48.00 14.58
CA ASN A 103 -33.31 -47.95 14.37
C ASN A 103 -33.87 -49.26 13.79
N GLU A 104 -33.11 -49.95 12.93
CA GLU A 104 -33.48 -51.25 12.37
C GLU A 104 -33.44 -52.38 13.42
N ASP A 105 -32.44 -52.38 14.31
CA ASP A 105 -32.32 -53.36 15.41
C ASP A 105 -33.46 -53.21 16.44
N VAL A 106 -33.82 -51.96 16.78
CA VAL A 106 -34.97 -51.64 17.66
C VAL A 106 -36.31 -52.02 17.02
N ALA A 107 -36.42 -51.99 15.68
CA ALA A 107 -37.62 -52.44 14.97
C ALA A 107 -37.72 -53.97 14.91
N GLY A 108 -36.59 -54.69 14.81
CA GLY A 108 -36.52 -56.15 14.82
C GLY A 108 -36.83 -56.78 16.18
N GLN A 109 -36.55 -56.09 17.30
CA GLN A 109 -36.90 -56.54 18.65
C GLN A 109 -38.38 -56.38 19.03
N LYS A 110 -39.20 -55.71 18.20
CA LYS A 110 -40.64 -55.48 18.48
C LYS A 110 -41.59 -56.50 17.84
N LEU A 111 -41.08 -57.60 17.28
CA LEU A 111 -41.84 -58.76 16.79
C LEU A 111 -41.62 -59.96 17.69
#